data_AF-A0A0G4JYZ0-F1
#
_entry.id   AF-A0A0G4JYZ0-F1
#
_cell.length_a   1.000
_cell.length_b   1.000
_cell.length_c   1.000
_cell.angle_alpha   90.00
_cell.angle_beta   90.00
_cell.angle_gamma   90.00
#
_symmetry.space_group_name_H-M   'P 1'
#
loop_
_entity.id
_entity.type
_entity.pdbx_description
1 polymer ?
#
loop_
_entity_poly.entity_id
_entity_poly.type
_entity_poly.pdbx_seq_one_letter_code
_entity_poly.pdbx_strand_id
1 'polypeptide(L)'
;MSILPRLPCGWKYAAGLKQQTLQNEYETELPQQHSLHGVDVAVIAYREGNDDILLRHTQEADRVSVVHLTWTKRTELANFPRVEFTGSADEFIRWEFDIYGVGLDDD
;
A
#
# COMPACT_ATOMS: atom_id res chain seq x y z
N MET A 1 16.67 -2.48 -13.48
CA MET A 1 15.27 -2.07 -13.65
C MET A 1 14.47 -2.60 -12.49
N SER A 2 13.81 -1.75 -11.71
CA SER A 2 12.85 -2.18 -10.69
C SER A 2 11.57 -2.60 -11.40
N ILE A 3 11.26 -3.89 -11.41
CA ILE A 3 10.01 -4.41 -11.99
C ILE A 3 8.92 -4.07 -10.97
N LEU A 4 7.97 -3.22 -11.35
CA LEU A 4 6.80 -2.95 -10.53
C LEU A 4 5.86 -4.18 -10.55
N PRO A 5 5.27 -4.56 -9.42
CA PRO A 5 4.40 -5.72 -9.35
C PRO A 5 3.10 -5.46 -10.12
N ARG A 6 2.56 -6.50 -10.79
CA ARG A 6 1.24 -6.41 -11.42
C ARG A 6 0.19 -6.02 -10.37
N LEU A 7 -0.72 -5.14 -10.75
CA LEU A 7 -1.77 -4.66 -9.87
C LEU A 7 -3.11 -5.34 -10.23
N PRO A 8 -3.93 -5.71 -9.24
CA PRO A 8 -5.30 -6.14 -9.47
C PRO A 8 -6.17 -4.97 -9.96
N CYS A 9 -7.32 -5.31 -10.55
CA CYS A 9 -8.32 -4.34 -11.00
C CYS A 9 -8.69 -3.34 -9.89
N GLY A 10 -8.89 -2.09 -10.25
CA GLY A 10 -9.17 -1.01 -9.29
C GLY A 10 -7.94 -0.48 -8.54
N TRP A 11 -6.74 -1.04 -8.73
CA TRP A 11 -5.50 -0.44 -8.26
C TRP A 11 -4.79 0.35 -9.36
N LYS A 12 -4.26 1.51 -8.99
CA LYS A 12 -3.47 2.36 -9.88
C LYS A 12 -2.12 2.66 -9.31
N TYR A 13 -1.10 2.62 -10.17
CA TYR A 13 0.24 3.04 -9.79
C TYR A 13 0.23 4.51 -9.36
N ALA A 14 0.83 4.79 -8.22
CA ALA A 14 1.08 6.14 -7.77
C ALA A 14 2.34 6.64 -8.48
N ALA A 15 2.24 7.78 -9.16
CA ALA A 15 3.40 8.42 -9.81
C ALA A 15 3.41 9.93 -9.58
N GLY A 16 4.61 10.51 -9.63
CA GLY A 16 4.83 11.96 -9.59
C GLY A 16 4.31 12.61 -8.30
N LEU A 17 3.42 13.59 -8.42
CA LEU A 17 2.87 14.33 -7.28
C LEU A 17 1.96 13.45 -6.41
N LYS A 18 1.16 12.56 -7.01
CA LYS A 18 0.24 11.68 -6.27
C LYS A 18 1.01 10.76 -5.32
N GLN A 19 2.10 10.17 -5.82
CA GLN A 19 2.97 9.31 -5.02
C GLN A 19 3.58 10.06 -3.83
N GLN A 20 4.12 11.27 -4.08
CA GLN A 20 4.70 12.09 -3.01
C GLN A 20 3.67 12.50 -1.97
N THR A 21 2.45 12.86 -2.37
CA THR A 21 1.37 13.18 -1.43
C THR A 21 1.03 11.96 -0.57
N LEU A 22 0.80 10.80 -1.17
CA LEU A 22 0.46 9.58 -0.43
C LEU A 22 1.58 9.13 0.50
N GLN A 23 2.83 9.26 0.05
CA GLN A 23 4.02 8.95 0.86
C GLN A 23 4.09 9.88 2.08
N ASN A 24 3.93 11.20 1.88
CA ASN A 24 3.94 12.16 2.98
C ASN A 24 2.79 11.95 3.96
N GLU A 25 1.59 11.64 3.48
CA GLU A 25 0.45 11.36 4.35
C GLU A 25 0.70 10.08 5.15
N TYR A 26 1.16 9.00 4.51
CA TYR A 26 1.56 7.77 5.19
C TYR A 26 2.60 8.03 6.29
N GLU A 27 3.68 8.75 5.98
CA GLU A 27 4.73 9.08 6.96
C GLU A 27 4.24 10.00 8.09
N THR A 28 3.29 10.90 7.80
CA THR A 28 2.69 11.79 8.79
C THR A 28 1.75 11.04 9.73
N GLU A 29 0.98 10.10 9.20
CA GLU A 29 0.01 9.30 9.97
C GLU A 29 0.66 8.13 10.69
N LEU A 30 1.85 7.67 10.27
CA LEU A 30 2.58 6.54 10.86
C LEU A 30 3.08 6.84 12.28
N PRO A 31 2.48 6.27 13.34
CA PRO A 31 2.97 6.49 14.70
C PRO A 31 4.29 5.74 14.94
N GLN A 32 5.12 6.22 15.87
CA GLN A 32 6.41 5.59 16.20
C GLN A 32 6.29 4.14 16.71
N GLN A 33 5.12 3.76 17.25
CA GLN A 33 4.83 2.40 17.71
C GLN A 33 4.29 1.47 16.60
N HIS A 34 4.16 1.95 15.36
CA HIS A 34 3.67 1.14 14.26
C HIS A 34 4.70 0.11 13.81
N SER A 35 4.25 -1.08 13.41
CA SER A 35 5.13 -2.18 12.94
C SER A 35 5.97 -1.81 11.71
N LEU A 36 5.57 -0.78 10.97
CA LEU A 36 6.29 -0.27 9.79
C LEU A 36 7.10 1.00 10.08
N HIS A 37 7.10 1.50 11.33
CA HIS A 37 7.92 2.64 11.71
C HIS A 37 9.40 2.28 11.65
N GLY A 38 10.17 3.04 10.86
CA GLY A 38 11.59 2.77 10.59
C GLY A 38 11.84 1.69 9.53
N VAL A 39 10.79 1.18 8.87
CA VAL A 39 10.93 0.28 7.72
C VAL A 39 11.01 1.13 6.45
N ASP A 40 12.02 0.86 5.63
CA ASP A 40 12.23 1.58 4.37
C ASP A 40 11.23 1.07 3.33
N VAL A 41 10.15 1.83 3.15
CA VAL A 41 9.03 1.51 2.26
C VAL A 41 8.74 2.67 1.31
N ALA A 42 8.29 2.33 0.11
CA ALA A 42 7.86 3.29 -0.90
C ALA A 42 6.43 3.01 -1.33
N VAL A 43 5.57 4.03 -1.36
CA VAL A 43 4.25 3.96 -2.00
C VAL A 43 4.43 3.74 -3.49
N ILE A 44 3.86 2.66 -4.01
CA ILE A 44 3.92 2.30 -5.44
C ILE A 44 2.55 2.31 -6.11
N ALA A 45 1.47 2.09 -5.36
CA ALA A 45 0.12 2.09 -5.89
C ALA A 45 -0.91 2.52 -4.84
N TYR A 46 -2.11 2.84 -5.29
CA TYR A 46 -3.26 3.14 -4.46
C TYR A 46 -4.51 2.54 -5.09
N ARG A 47 -5.52 2.25 -4.27
CA ARG A 47 -6.79 1.74 -4.74
C ARG A 47 -7.72 2.89 -5.11
N GLU A 48 -8.42 2.77 -6.23
CA GLU A 48 -9.47 3.71 -6.59
C GLU A 48 -10.77 3.36 -5.88
N GLY A 49 -11.34 4.36 -5.18
CA GLY A 49 -12.59 4.19 -4.44
C GLY A 49 -12.41 3.65 -3.01
N ASN A 50 -11.19 3.32 -2.59
CA ASN A 50 -10.85 3.07 -1.19
C ASN A 50 -9.55 3.78 -0.81
N ASP A 51 -9.35 4.01 0.47
CA ASP A 51 -8.19 4.73 1.00
C ASP A 51 -6.96 3.82 1.22
N ASP A 52 -6.90 2.72 0.46
CA ASP A 52 -5.81 1.76 0.53
C ASP A 52 -4.61 2.18 -0.34
N ILE A 53 -3.42 2.04 0.22
CA ILE A 53 -2.15 2.21 -0.48
C ILE A 53 -1.32 0.93 -0.46
N LEU A 54 -0.55 0.72 -1.52
CA LEU A 54 0.40 -0.38 -1.64
C LEU A 54 1.80 0.16 -1.43
N LEU A 55 2.43 -0.35 -0.39
CA LEU A 55 3.80 -0.08 -0.01
C LEU A 55 4.70 -1.21 -0.49
N ARG A 56 5.84 -0.87 -1.07
CA ARG A 56 6.91 -1.81 -1.39
C ARG A 56 8.06 -1.63 -0.42
N HIS A 57 8.55 -2.73 0.14
CA HIS A 57 9.72 -2.73 1.00
C HIS A 57 10.97 -2.60 0.13
N THR A 58 11.80 -1.60 0.36
CA THR A 58 13.00 -1.38 -0.47
C THR A 58 14.12 -2.37 -0.13
N GLN A 59 14.14 -2.86 1.11
CA GLN A 59 15.05 -3.91 1.59
C GLN A 59 14.66 -5.30 1.07
N GLU A 60 13.37 -5.53 0.81
CA GLU A 60 12.81 -6.81 0.38
C GLU A 60 12.04 -6.62 -0.93
N ALA A 61 12.74 -6.79 -2.06
CA ALA A 61 12.26 -6.37 -3.38
C ALA A 61 10.89 -6.95 -3.80
N ASP A 62 10.52 -8.12 -3.28
CA ASP A 62 9.28 -8.85 -3.57
C ASP A 62 8.18 -8.62 -2.51
N ARG A 63 8.53 -8.01 -1.37
CA ARG A 63 7.62 -7.82 -0.25
C ARG A 63 6.83 -6.53 -0.41
N VAL A 64 5.52 -6.65 -0.26
CA VAL A 64 4.56 -5.56 -0.31
C VAL A 64 3.67 -5.57 0.92
N SER A 65 3.16 -4.40 1.29
CA SER A 65 2.17 -4.24 2.34
C SER A 65 1.04 -3.34 1.87
N VAL A 66 -0.19 -3.77 2.10
CA VAL A 66 -1.38 -2.93 1.92
C VAL A 66 -1.68 -2.24 3.22
N VAL A 67 -1.79 -0.92 3.16
CA VAL A 67 -2.11 -0.08 4.31
C VAL A 67 -3.34 0.75 3.99
N HIS A 68 -4.33 0.69 4.87
CA HIS A 68 -5.51 1.54 4.81
C HIS A 68 -5.21 2.87 5.53
N LEU A 69 -5.21 3.96 4.78
CA LEU A 69 -5.09 5.31 5.31
C LEU A 69 -6.46 5.81 5.79
N THR A 70 -6.47 6.61 6.85
CA THR A 70 -7.71 7.21 7.36
C THR A 70 -7.88 8.66 6.92
N TRP A 71 -6.86 9.25 6.27
CA TRP A 71 -6.84 10.64 5.80
C TRP A 71 -7.23 11.66 6.86
N THR A 72 -7.02 11.34 8.14
CA THR A 72 -7.40 12.20 9.26
C THR A 72 -6.41 13.32 9.48
N LYS A 73 -5.21 13.27 8.85
CA LYS A 73 -4.14 14.28 8.97
C LYS A 73 -3.73 14.54 10.41
N ARG A 74 -3.89 13.55 11.28
CA ARG A 74 -3.51 13.58 12.69
C ARG A 74 -2.91 12.21 13.04
N THR A 75 -1.92 12.20 13.92
CA THR A 75 -1.42 10.95 14.49
C THR A 75 -2.55 10.25 15.23
N GLU A 76 -3.02 9.12 14.71
CA GLU A 76 -4.08 8.33 15.33
C GLU A 76 -3.58 7.39 16.43
N LEU A 77 -4.49 6.92 17.28
CA LEU A 77 -4.21 6.00 18.37
C LEU A 77 -3.84 4.62 17.83
N ALA A 78 -2.58 4.21 18.05
CA ALA A 78 -1.95 2.87 18.06
C ALA A 78 -2.23 1.83 16.95
N ASN A 79 -3.40 1.81 16.32
CA ASN A 79 -3.87 0.79 15.39
C ASN A 79 -4.04 1.31 13.94
N PHE A 80 -3.80 2.60 13.71
CA PHE A 80 -3.88 3.23 12.39
C PHE A 80 -2.56 3.93 12.06
N PRO A 81 -2.15 3.97 10.78
CA PRO A 81 -2.84 3.37 9.62
C PRO A 81 -2.81 1.83 9.67
N ARG A 82 -3.88 1.14 9.24
CA ARG A 82 -4.03 -0.31 9.47
C ARG A 82 -3.35 -1.09 8.35
N VAL A 83 -2.48 -2.03 8.71
CA VAL A 83 -1.93 -3.01 7.75
C VAL A 83 -3.00 -4.06 7.48
N GLU A 84 -3.60 -4.03 6.30
CA GLU A 84 -4.59 -5.02 5.86
C GLU A 84 -3.90 -6.30 5.34
N PHE A 85 -2.74 -6.15 4.71
CA PHE A 85 -1.99 -7.26 4.12
C PHE A 85 -0.48 -7.01 4.17
N THR A 86 0.31 -8.07 4.33
CA THR A 86 1.76 -8.07 4.09
C THR A 86 2.20 -9.42 3.58
N GLY A 87 2.89 -9.43 2.44
CA GLY A 87 3.34 -10.65 1.77
C GLY A 87 4.03 -10.32 0.46
N SER A 88 4.21 -11.32 -0.39
CA SER A 88 4.73 -11.13 -1.74
C SER A 88 3.73 -10.46 -2.67
N ALA A 89 4.21 -9.87 -3.76
CA ALA A 89 3.35 -9.29 -4.80
C ALA A 89 2.32 -10.29 -5.37
N ASP A 90 2.73 -11.56 -5.55
CA ASP A 90 1.82 -12.62 -6.00
C ASP A 90 0.74 -12.95 -4.96
N GLU A 91 1.12 -12.99 -3.68
CA GLU A 91 0.18 -13.20 -2.58
C GLU A 91 -0.82 -12.05 -2.46
N PHE A 92 -0.39 -10.81 -2.69
CA PHE A 92 -1.27 -9.64 -2.73
C PHE A 92 -2.35 -9.79 -3.80
N ILE A 93 -1.98 -10.23 -5.01
CA ILE A 93 -2.96 -10.46 -6.09
C ILE A 93 -3.98 -11.53 -5.69
N ARG A 94 -3.52 -12.62 -5.07
CA ARG A 94 -4.41 -13.69 -4.59
C ARG A 94 -5.33 -13.23 -3.46
N TRP A 95 -4.80 -12.46 -2.52
CA TRP A 95 -5.54 -11.90 -1.40
C TRP A 95 -6.66 -10.97 -1.90
N GLU A 96 -6.36 -10.09 -2.85
CA GLU A 96 -7.37 -9.19 -3.42
C GLU A 96 -8.44 -9.97 -4.20
N PHE A 97 -8.03 -11.02 -4.93
CA PHE A 97 -8.95 -11.89 -5.63
C PHE A 97 -9.89 -12.65 -4.68
N ASP A 98 -9.38 -13.13 -3.54
CA ASP A 98 -10.20 -13.82 -2.52
C ASP A 98 -11.24 -12.88 -1.88
N ILE A 99 -10.85 -11.62 -1.61
CA ILE A 99 -11.73 -10.65 -0.95
C ILE A 99 -12.77 -10.06 -1.91
N TYR A 100 -12.38 -9.67 -3.11
CA TYR A 100 -13.26 -8.93 -4.03
C TYR A 100 -13.77 -9.75 -5.21
N GLY A 101 -13.20 -10.94 -5.47
CA GLY A 101 -13.62 -11.81 -6.57
C GLY A 101 -13.41 -11.21 -7.97
N VAL A 102 -12.68 -10.11 -8.07
CA VAL A 102 -12.44 -9.41 -9.33
C VAL A 102 -11.09 -9.87 -9.86
N GLY A 103 -11.14 -10.62 -10.97
CA GLY A 103 -9.95 -11.05 -11.70
C GLY A 103 -9.16 -9.84 -12.20
N LEU A 104 -7.85 -10.03 -12.36
CA LEU A 104 -6.98 -9.10 -13.10
C LEU A 104 -7.74 -8.60 -14.34
N ASP A 105 -7.77 -7.28 -14.57
CA ASP A 105 -8.26 -6.74 -15.85
C ASP A 105 -7.46 -7.43 -16.96
N ASP A 106 -8.11 -8.40 -17.62
CA ASP A 106 -7.64 -9.06 -18.83
C ASP A 106 -7.93 -8.04 -19.94
N ASP A 107 -6.90 -7.25 -20.28
CA ASP A 107 -6.88 -6.33 -21.42
C ASP A 107 -7.34 -7.01 -22.72
#